data_AF-A0A9E5LLP0-F1
#
_entry.id   AF-A0A9E5LLP0-F1
#
_cell.length_a   1.000
_cell.length_b   1.000
_cell.length_c   1.000
_cell.angle_alpha   90.00
_cell.angle_beta   90.00
_cell.angle_gamma   90.00
#
_symmetry.space_group_name_H-M   'P 1'
#
loop_
_entity.id
_entity.type
_entity.pdbx_description
1 polymer ?
#
loop_
_entity_poly.entity_id
_entity_poly.type
_entity_poly.pdbx_seq_one_letter_code
_entity_poly.pdbx_strand_id
1 'polypeptide(L)'
;MEKAPVKGWNYAPNVPIKVSPIFTWPWKPFEIVKWVWNSWFLITEKLIIVGLAYCSFYWFQPPLSDMKALSIDWVLVLYLRNMALMITVAGALHLYFYTFSKQG
;
A
#
# COMPACT_ATOMS: atom_id res chain seq x y z
N MET A 1 -4.86 -31.92 12.05
CA MET A 1 -3.46 -32.32 12.28
C MET A 1 -2.58 -31.25 11.63
N GLU A 2 -1.87 -30.49 12.44
CA GLU A 2 -0.92 -29.47 11.98
C GLU A 2 0.20 -30.18 11.22
N LYS A 3 0.39 -29.86 9.94
CA LYS A 3 1.40 -30.51 9.09
C LYS A 3 2.74 -29.83 9.32
N ALA A 4 3.79 -30.61 9.55
CA ALA A 4 5.15 -30.10 9.66
C ALA A 4 5.51 -29.26 8.41
N PRO A 5 6.22 -28.12 8.57
CA PRO A 5 6.54 -27.26 7.46
C PRO A 5 7.46 -27.95 6.44
N VAL A 6 7.19 -27.68 5.16
CA VAL A 6 8.01 -28.18 4.05
C VAL A 6 9.42 -27.60 4.16
N LYS A 7 10.45 -28.40 3.85
CA LYS A 7 11.85 -27.96 3.91
C LYS A 7 12.04 -26.68 3.07
N GLY A 8 12.51 -25.60 3.71
CA GLY A 8 12.69 -24.27 3.10
C GLY A 8 11.57 -23.26 3.38
N TRP A 9 10.51 -23.64 4.09
CA TRP A 9 9.42 -22.74 4.48
C TRP A 9 9.43 -22.48 5.99
N ASN A 10 9.42 -21.20 6.38
CA ASN A 10 9.36 -20.77 7.78
C ASN A 10 7.95 -20.93 8.39
N TYR A 11 6.91 -21.04 7.56
CA TYR A 11 5.52 -21.14 8.01
C TYR A 11 4.73 -22.08 7.11
N ALA A 12 3.95 -22.97 7.72
CA ALA A 12 2.99 -23.82 7.03
C ALA A 12 1.58 -23.46 7.50
N PRO A 13 0.80 -22.72 6.69
CA PRO A 13 -0.57 -22.37 7.07
C PRO A 13 -1.44 -23.62 7.12
N ASN A 14 -2.45 -23.58 7.97
CA ASN A 14 -3.48 -24.60 7.97
C ASN A 14 -4.27 -24.55 6.65
N VAL A 15 -4.51 -25.72 6.05
CA VAL A 15 -5.21 -25.86 4.76
C VAL A 15 -6.63 -26.41 4.96
N PRO A 16 -7.60 -26.03 4.11
CA PRO A 16 -7.46 -25.16 2.94
C PRO A 16 -7.28 -23.69 3.31
N ILE A 17 -6.52 -22.95 2.49
CA ILE A 17 -6.37 -21.51 2.63
C ILE A 17 -7.76 -20.89 2.49
N LYS A 18 -8.20 -20.17 3.52
CA LYS A 18 -9.50 -19.49 3.50
C LYS A 18 -9.39 -18.27 2.58
N VAL A 19 -10.35 -18.13 1.67
CA VAL A 19 -10.46 -16.93 0.82
C VAL A 19 -11.09 -15.78 1.60
N SER A 20 -10.91 -14.54 1.11
CA SER A 20 -11.59 -13.37 1.70
C SER A 20 -13.11 -13.59 1.72
N PRO A 21 -13.81 -13.20 2.81
CA PRO A 21 -15.26 -13.36 2.93
C PRO A 21 -16.04 -12.62 1.82
N ILE A 22 -15.41 -11.63 1.17
CA ILE A 22 -15.95 -10.93 -0.01
C ILE A 22 -16.21 -11.89 -1.18
N PHE A 23 -15.41 -12.96 -1.30
CA PHE A 23 -15.51 -13.96 -2.36
C PHE A 23 -16.30 -15.21 -1.94
N THR A 24 -17.02 -15.15 -0.82
CA THR A 24 -17.83 -16.29 -0.34
C THR A 24 -19.32 -16.02 -0.46
N TRP A 25 -20.05 -17.03 -0.94
CA TRP A 25 -21.50 -17.04 -0.97
C TRP A 25 -22.06 -18.00 0.10
N PRO A 26 -23.13 -17.66 0.82
CA PRO A 26 -23.83 -16.38 0.83
C PRO A 26 -22.97 -15.27 1.45
N TRP A 27 -23.22 -14.01 1.05
CA TRP A 27 -22.50 -12.87 1.61
C TRP A 27 -22.79 -12.74 3.11
N LYS A 28 -21.73 -12.55 3.89
CA LYS A 28 -21.79 -12.36 5.35
C LYS A 28 -21.31 -10.94 5.68
N PRO A 29 -22.19 -9.92 5.72
CA PRO A 29 -21.79 -8.51 5.83
C PRO A 29 -20.91 -8.23 7.06
N PHE A 30 -21.25 -8.82 8.22
CA PHE A 30 -20.45 -8.67 9.44
C PHE A 30 -19.04 -9.21 9.29
N GLU A 31 -18.85 -10.37 8.63
CA GLU A 31 -17.53 -10.95 8.38
C GLU A 31 -16.74 -10.12 7.37
N ILE A 32 -17.40 -9.53 6.37
CA ILE A 32 -16.76 -8.63 5.41
C ILE A 32 -16.25 -7.37 6.12
N VAL A 33 -17.09 -6.71 6.92
CA VAL A 33 -16.70 -5.51 7.66
C VAL A 33 -15.57 -5.82 8.64
N LYS A 34 -15.66 -6.92 9.38
CA LYS A 34 -14.62 -7.39 10.29
C LYS A 34 -13.30 -7.67 9.55
N TRP A 35 -13.38 -8.30 8.37
CA TRP A 35 -12.21 -8.58 7.54
C TRP A 35 -11.57 -7.30 7.01
N VAL A 36 -12.36 -6.33 6.54
CA VAL A 36 -11.86 -5.01 6.11
C VAL A 36 -11.21 -4.28 7.28
N TRP A 37 -11.88 -4.23 8.44
CA TRP A 37 -11.36 -3.58 9.63
C TRP A 37 -10.03 -4.19 10.09
N ASN A 38 -9.96 -5.52 10.19
CA ASN A 38 -8.73 -6.23 10.54
C ASN A 38 -7.64 -6.11 9.46
N SER A 39 -8.01 -5.86 8.20
CA SER A 39 -7.06 -5.62 7.11
C SER A 39 -6.55 -4.17 7.07
N TRP A 40 -7.17 -3.26 7.83
CA TRP A 40 -6.85 -1.82 7.88
C TRP A 40 -6.24 -1.38 9.20
N PHE A 41 -6.46 -2.12 10.30
CA PHE A 41 -6.00 -1.73 11.63
C PHE A 41 -4.64 -2.32 11.98
N LEU A 42 -3.63 -1.44 12.04
CA LEU A 42 -2.31 -1.50 12.71
C LEU A 42 -1.28 -0.81 11.82
N ILE A 43 -1.12 0.53 11.88
CA ILE A 43 -0.06 1.33 11.19
C ILE A 43 0.48 0.60 9.95
N THR A 44 -0.43 0.25 9.05
CA THR A 44 -0.06 -0.59 7.91
C THR A 44 0.54 0.33 6.86
N GLU A 45 1.30 -0.24 5.93
CA GLU A 45 1.76 0.43 4.70
C GLU A 45 0.65 1.32 4.08
N LYS A 46 -0.60 0.88 4.16
CA LYS A 46 -1.80 1.61 3.68
C LYS A 46 -2.00 2.97 4.38
N LEU A 47 -1.84 3.06 5.70
CA LEU A 47 -1.99 4.33 6.42
C LEU A 47 -0.84 5.29 6.11
N ILE A 48 0.37 4.77 5.90
CA ILE A 48 1.52 5.57 5.46
C ILE A 48 1.22 6.17 4.07
N ILE A 49 0.69 5.36 3.15
CA ILE A 49 0.28 5.82 1.81
C ILE A 49 -0.83 6.86 1.89
N VAL A 50 -1.86 6.65 2.71
CA VAL A 50 -2.95 7.62 2.90
C VAL A 50 -2.41 8.92 3.50
N GLY A 51 -1.55 8.85 4.51
CA GLY A 51 -0.88 10.01 5.08
C GLY A 51 -0.09 10.78 4.03
N LEU A 52 0.75 10.09 3.25
CA LEU A 52 1.48 10.68 2.14
C LEU A 52 0.55 11.32 1.11
N ALA A 53 -0.58 10.69 0.77
CA ALA A 53 -1.56 11.24 -0.16
C ALA A 53 -2.15 12.56 0.35
N TYR A 54 -2.53 12.63 1.63
CA TYR A 54 -3.02 13.87 2.24
C TYR A 54 -1.95 14.96 2.31
N CYS A 55 -0.73 14.63 2.76
CA CYS A 55 0.40 15.55 2.77
C CYS A 55 0.67 16.10 1.36
N SER A 56 0.67 15.21 0.39
CA SER A 56 0.88 15.52 -1.02
C SER A 56 -0.22 16.42 -1.59
N PHE A 57 -1.47 16.18 -1.21
CA PHE A 57 -2.62 16.96 -1.66
C PHE A 57 -2.64 18.35 -1.01
N TYR A 58 -2.45 18.45 0.30
CA TYR A 58 -2.60 19.74 0.99
C TYR A 58 -1.38 20.67 0.84
N TRP A 59 -0.17 20.13 0.71
CA TRP A 59 1.05 20.96 0.66
C TRP A 59 1.68 21.08 -0.74
N PHE A 60 1.45 20.12 -1.62
CA PHE A 60 2.18 20.05 -2.90
C PHE A 60 1.26 19.99 -4.13
N GLN A 61 -0.05 20.10 -3.96
CA GLN A 61 -1.00 20.17 -5.08
C GLN A 61 -1.15 21.64 -5.51
N PRO A 62 -0.95 21.96 -6.80
CA PRO A 62 -1.29 23.28 -7.32
C PRO A 62 -2.78 23.60 -7.15
N PRO A 63 -3.17 24.88 -7.09
CA PRO A 63 -4.58 25.27 -7.07
C PRO A 63 -5.36 24.61 -8.21
N LEU A 64 -6.53 24.06 -7.90
CA LEU A 64 -7.40 23.43 -8.90
C LEU A 64 -7.86 24.42 -9.98
N SER A 65 -7.84 25.73 -9.69
CA SER A 65 -8.08 26.79 -10.68
C SER A 65 -7.11 26.73 -11.86
N ASP A 66 -5.86 26.36 -11.60
CA ASP A 66 -4.77 26.40 -12.57
C ASP A 66 -4.82 25.16 -13.47
N MET A 67 -5.53 24.12 -13.03
CA MET A 67 -5.70 22.84 -13.70
C MET A 67 -7.00 22.75 -14.53
N LYS A 68 -7.71 23.88 -14.73
CA LYS A 68 -8.95 23.92 -15.52
C LYS A 68 -8.74 23.63 -17.01
N ALA A 69 -7.57 23.99 -17.54
CA ALA A 69 -7.17 23.73 -18.91
C ALA A 69 -5.85 22.95 -18.89
N LEU A 70 -5.68 22.07 -19.87
CA LEU A 70 -4.44 21.32 -20.03
C LEU A 70 -3.30 22.30 -20.36
N SER A 71 -2.28 22.37 -19.51
CA SER A 71 -1.07 23.16 -19.76
C SER A 71 0.15 22.38 -19.31
N ILE A 72 1.27 22.62 -19.98
CA ILE A 72 2.53 21.92 -19.68
C ILE A 72 3.06 22.31 -18.29
N ASP A 73 2.77 23.53 -17.84
CA ASP A 73 3.29 24.10 -16.60
C ASP A 73 2.91 23.26 -15.37
N TRP A 74 1.60 23.13 -15.08
CA TRP A 74 1.16 22.34 -13.93
C TRP A 74 1.39 20.83 -14.12
N VAL A 75 1.36 20.33 -15.36
CA VAL A 75 1.63 18.92 -15.67
C VAL A 75 3.07 18.57 -15.29
N LEU A 76 4.03 19.42 -15.67
CA LEU A 76 5.44 19.20 -15.40
C LEU A 76 5.72 19.28 -13.89
N VAL A 77 5.11 20.24 -13.18
CA VAL A 77 5.21 20.35 -11.72
C VAL A 77 4.71 19.07 -11.04
N LEU A 78 3.52 18.58 -11.41
CA LEU A 78 2.98 17.33 -10.85
C LEU A 78 3.85 16.12 -11.19
N TYR A 79 4.34 16.04 -12.43
CA TYR A 79 5.20 14.96 -12.87
C TYR A 79 6.50 14.90 -12.06
N LEU A 80 7.21 16.03 -11.96
CA LEU A 80 8.47 16.13 -11.22
C LEU A 80 8.26 15.83 -9.73
N ARG A 81 7.19 16.35 -9.13
CA ARG A 81 6.86 16.05 -7.73
C ARG A 81 6.59 14.56 -7.52
N ASN A 82 5.83 13.92 -8.40
CA ASN A 82 5.54 12.48 -8.31
C ASN A 82 6.79 11.63 -8.52
N MET A 83 7.68 12.03 -9.44
CA MET A 83 8.98 11.39 -9.61
C MET A 83 9.86 11.55 -8.38
N ALA A 84 9.93 12.73 -7.80
CA ALA A 84 10.68 12.95 -6.55
C ALA A 84 10.15 12.04 -5.44
N LEU A 85 8.83 12.01 -5.22
CA LEU A 85 8.22 11.14 -4.20
C LEU A 85 8.53 9.66 -4.44
N MET A 86 8.39 9.19 -5.68
CA MET A 86 8.64 7.80 -6.06
C MET A 86 10.12 7.43 -5.86
N ILE A 87 11.05 8.25 -6.36
CA ILE A 87 12.49 8.04 -6.21
C ILE A 87 12.86 8.04 -4.73
N THR A 88 12.34 8.97 -3.93
CA THR A 88 12.64 9.02 -2.50
C THR A 88 12.12 7.78 -1.77
N VAL A 89 10.84 7.44 -1.92
CA VAL A 89 10.25 6.33 -1.17
C VAL A 89 10.77 4.98 -1.66
N ALA A 90 10.64 4.71 -2.97
CA ALA A 90 11.07 3.43 -3.53
C ALA A 90 12.59 3.29 -3.50
N GLY A 91 13.34 4.36 -3.80
CA GLY A 91 14.80 4.35 -3.74
C GLY A 91 15.32 4.15 -2.32
N ALA A 92 14.73 4.81 -1.31
CA ALA A 92 15.13 4.59 0.09
C ALA A 92 14.84 3.15 0.54
N LEU A 93 13.67 2.60 0.21
CA LEU A 93 13.35 1.19 0.49
C LEU A 93 14.32 0.24 -0.22
N HIS A 94 14.64 0.50 -1.49
CA HIS A 94 15.55 -0.33 -2.26
C HIS A 94 16.97 -0.31 -1.66
N LEU A 95 17.48 0.86 -1.32
CA LEU A 95 18.78 1.00 -0.65
C LEU A 95 18.77 0.26 0.71
N TYR A 96 17.70 0.42 1.48
CA TYR A 96 17.59 -0.21 2.79
C TYR A 96 17.55 -1.74 2.72
N PHE A 97 16.71 -2.30 1.84
CA PHE A 97 16.55 -3.75 1.72
C PHE A 97 17.70 -4.41 0.99
N TYR A 98 18.16 -3.86 -0.13
CA TYR A 98 19.14 -4.54 -0.99
C TYR A 98 20.57 -4.06 -0.75
N THR A 99 20.82 -2.75 -0.69
CA THR A 99 22.19 -2.25 -0.51
C THR A 99 22.67 -2.45 0.92
N PHE A 100 21.84 -2.14 1.91
CA PHE A 100 22.20 -2.31 3.31
C PHE A 100 21.85 -3.68 3.87
N SER A 101 21.16 -4.53 3.09
CA SER A 101 20.79 -5.91 3.47
C SER A 101 20.11 -5.97 4.85
N LYS A 102 19.31 -4.95 5.20
CA LYS A 102 18.60 -4.87 6.49
C LYS A 102 17.23 -5.54 6.44
N GLN A 103 17.02 -6.43 5.48
CA GLN A 103 15.81 -7.24 5.38
C GLN A 103 16.02 -8.52 6.20
N GLY A 104 15.24 -8.67 7.27
CA GLY A 104 15.17 -9.87 8.10
C GLY A 104 13.88 -10.64 7.84
#